data_AF-A0A6L5I369-F1
#
_entry.id   AF-A0A6L5I369-F1
#
_cell.length_a   1.000
_cell.length_b   1.000
_cell.length_c   1.000
_cell.angle_alpha   90.00
_cell.angle_beta   90.00
_cell.angle_gamma   90.00
#
_symmetry.space_group_name_H-M   'P 1'
#
loop_
_entity.id
_entity.type
_entity.pdbx_description
1 polymer ?
#
loop_
_entity_poly.entity_id
_entity_poly.type
_entity_poly.pdbx_seq_one_letter_code
_entity_poly.pdbx_strand_id
1 'polypeptide(L)' 'MGNALTRAGQGLTLAEKRIVGCAVSKLDSRKAIAPGTVPTTKITAAEYAETFGVDIDTAYNRLESAEKHLDIRLIPLYE' A
#
# COMPACT_ATOMS: atom_id res chain seq x y z
N MET A 1 -20.10 6.28 8.59
CA MET A 1 -18.99 6.47 7.61
C MET A 1 -17.57 6.13 8.10
N GLY A 2 -17.27 6.03 9.40
CA GLY A 2 -15.86 5.92 9.86
C GLY A 2 -15.05 4.70 9.40
N ASN A 3 -15.70 3.55 9.13
CA ASN A 3 -15.00 2.28 8.95
C ASN A 3 -15.03 1.72 7.51
N ALA A 4 -15.44 2.51 6.51
CA ALA A 4 -15.49 2.05 5.12
C ALA A 4 -14.12 1.64 4.59
N LEU A 5 -13.10 2.45 4.87
CA LEU A 5 -11.72 2.15 4.56
C LEU A 5 -11.25 0.87 5.27
N THR A 6 -11.58 0.71 6.55
CA THR A 6 -11.23 -0.47 7.35
C THR A 6 -11.82 -1.75 6.75
N ARG A 7 -13.07 -1.72 6.27
CA ARG A 7 -13.71 -2.86 5.59
C ARG A 7 -13.08 -3.16 4.24
N ALA A 8 -12.87 -2.13 3.42
CA ALA A 8 -12.18 -2.29 2.13
C ALA A 8 -10.79 -2.89 2.30
N GLY A 9 -10.09 -2.48 3.37
CA GLY A 9 -8.78 -3.01 3.75
C GLY A 9 -8.77 -4.51 4.02
N GLN A 10 -9.87 -5.09 4.53
CA GLN A 10 -9.93 -6.54 4.77
C GLN A 10 -9.91 -7.35 3.47
N GLY A 11 -10.51 -6.83 2.41
CA GLY A 11 -10.55 -7.46 1.08
C GLY A 11 -9.25 -7.37 0.29
N LEU A 12 -8.21 -6.71 0.81
CA LEU A 12 -6.88 -6.69 0.18
C LEU A 12 -6.19 -8.05 0.30
N THR A 13 -5.53 -8.44 -0.79
CA THR A 13 -4.57 -9.53 -0.83
C THR A 13 -3.39 -9.23 0.10
N LEU A 14 -2.64 -10.27 0.46
CA LEU A 14 -1.48 -10.12 1.32
C LEU A 14 -0.44 -9.15 0.73
N ALA A 15 -0.20 -9.20 -0.59
CA ALA A 15 0.78 -8.35 -1.24
C ALA A 15 0.36 -6.87 -1.20
N GLU A 16 -0.92 -6.56 -1.46
CA GLU A 16 -1.45 -5.20 -1.35
C GLU A 16 -1.35 -4.64 0.08
N LYS A 17 -1.72 -5.45 1.09
CA LYS A 17 -1.60 -5.05 2.50
C LYS A 17 -0.16 -4.69 2.86
N ARG A 18 0.81 -5.46 2.35
CA ARG A 18 2.24 -5.22 2.56
C ARG A 18 2.73 -3.93 1.89
N ILE A 19 2.30 -3.66 0.65
CA ILE A 19 2.63 -2.40 -0.05
C ILE A 19 2.08 -1.20 0.72
N VAL A 20 0.80 -1.24 1.11
CA VAL A 20 0.19 -0.15 1.89
C VAL A 20 0.92 0.04 3.22
N GLY A 21 1.24 -1.04 3.94
CA GLY A 21 2.00 -0.97 5.18
C GLY A 21 3.39 -0.35 5.00
N CYS A 22 4.10 -0.70 3.93
CA CYS A 22 5.42 -0.17 3.59
C CYS A 22 5.34 1.32 3.16
N ALA A 23 4.29 1.72 2.46
CA ALA A 23 4.06 3.12 2.12
C ALA A 23 3.80 3.98 3.36
N VAL A 24 2.97 3.48 4.29
CA VAL A 24 2.62 4.17 5.53
C VAL A 24 3.81 4.26 6.49
N SER A 25 4.66 3.24 6.58
CA SER A 25 5.85 3.28 7.46
C SER A 25 6.87 4.35 7.06
N LYS A 26 6.85 4.80 5.80
CA LYS A 26 7.74 5.82 5.25
C LYS A 26 7.13 7.22 5.30
N LEU A 27 5.88 7.35 5.73
CA LEU A 27 5.19 8.62 5.88
C LEU A 27 5.59 9.29 7.20
N ASP A 28 5.96 10.56 7.15
CA ASP A 28 6.15 11.38 8.34
C ASP A 28 4.81 11.93 8.82
N SER A 29 4.32 11.43 9.96
CA SER A 29 3.03 11.82 10.54
C SER A 29 3.01 13.26 11.08
N ARG A 30 4.17 13.87 11.32
CA ARG A 30 4.29 15.24 11.82
C ARG A 30 4.43 16.27 10.71
N LYS A 31 4.77 15.83 9.50
CA LYS A 31 4.94 16.71 8.36
C LYS A 31 3.58 17.09 7.77
N ALA A 32 3.24 18.37 7.86
CA ALA A 32 2.05 18.89 7.21
C ALA A 32 2.18 18.75 5.70
N ILE A 33 1.19 18.10 5.09
CA ILE A 33 1.06 18.00 3.63
C ILE A 33 0.18 19.17 3.18
N ALA A 34 0.66 19.94 2.20
CA ALA A 34 -0.11 21.06 1.68
C ALA A 34 -1.44 20.57 1.09
N PRO A 35 -2.55 21.32 1.27
CA PRO A 35 -3.84 20.96 0.70
C PRO A 35 -3.73 20.68 -0.81
N GLY A 36 -4.28 19.55 -1.27
CA GLY A 36 -4.22 19.14 -2.68
C GLY A 36 -2.93 18.41 -3.09
N THR A 37 -1.96 18.23 -2.19
CA THR A 37 -0.77 17.41 -2.48
C THR A 37 -1.01 15.96 -2.08
N VAL A 38 -0.76 15.03 -3.00
CA VAL A 38 -0.81 13.59 -2.71
C VAL A 38 0.60 13.15 -2.28
N PRO A 39 0.77 12.55 -1.08
CA PRO A 39 2.05 12.00 -0.68
C PRO A 39 2.45 10.84 -1.60
N THR A 40 3.70 10.85 -2.05
CA THR A 40 4.27 9.78 -2.89
C THR A 40 5.41 9.12 -2.16
N THR A 41 5.51 7.80 -2.30
CA THR A 41 6.55 6.98 -1.67
C THR A 41 7.11 6.00 -2.69
N LYS A 42 8.44 5.86 -2.71
CA LYS A 42 9.12 4.82 -3.49
C LYS A 42 9.38 3.61 -2.62
N ILE A 43 8.92 2.44 -3.06
CA ILE A 43 9.18 1.14 -2.44
C ILE A 43 10.06 0.34 -3.40
N THR A 44 11.14 -0.26 -2.89
CA THR A 44 12.04 -1.09 -3.69
C THR A 44 11.82 -2.56 -3.38
N ALA A 45 12.10 -3.44 -4.35
CA ALA A 45 12.00 -4.88 -4.15
C ALA A 45 12.93 -5.39 -3.05
N ALA A 46 14.13 -4.82 -2.93
CA ALA A 46 15.08 -5.16 -1.87
C ALA A 46 14.53 -4.84 -0.47
N GLU A 47 13.94 -3.64 -0.29
CA GLU A 47 13.31 -3.25 0.98
C GLU A 47 12.11 -4.14 1.32
N TYR A 48 11.28 -4.45 0.32
CA TYR A 48 10.15 -5.36 0.49
C TYR A 48 10.60 -6.77 0.88
N ALA A 49 11.66 -7.27 0.23
CA ALA A 49 12.25 -8.58 0.50
C ALA A 49 12.77 -8.67 1.94
N GLU A 50 13.53 -7.68 2.39
CA GLU A 50 14.06 -7.59 3.74
C GLU A 50 12.96 -7.48 4.79
N THR A 51 11.99 -6.58 4.58
CA THR A 51 10.90 -6.32 5.55
C THR A 51 10.01 -7.53 5.76
N PHE A 52 9.73 -8.30 4.70
CA PHE A 52 8.76 -9.39 4.74
C PHE A 52 9.37 -10.79 4.62
N GLY A 53 10.70 -10.91 4.63
CA GLY A 53 11.44 -12.17 4.57
C GLY A 53 11.11 -12.99 3.32
N VAL A 54 11.00 -12.34 2.17
CA VAL A 54 10.74 -13.02 0.89
C VAL A 54 11.97 -12.94 -0.01
N ASP A 55 12.10 -13.94 -0.90
CA ASP A 55 13.13 -13.91 -1.93
C ASP A 55 12.96 -12.69 -2.87
N ILE A 56 14.07 -12.17 -3.39
CA ILE A 56 14.08 -10.92 -4.16
C ILE A 56 13.37 -11.04 -5.53
N ASP A 57 13.44 -12.20 -6.18
CA ASP A 57 12.74 -12.47 -7.43
C ASP A 57 11.22 -12.51 -7.17
N THR A 58 10.84 -13.20 -6.09
CA THR A 58 9.45 -13.24 -5.63
C THR A 58 8.95 -11.86 -5.19
N ALA A 59 9.80 -11.03 -4.58
CA ALA A 59 9.45 -9.68 -4.14
C ALA A 59 9.06 -8.79 -5.31
N TYR A 60 9.82 -8.84 -6.41
CA TYR A 60 9.54 -8.06 -7.61
C TYR A 60 8.19 -8.45 -8.22
N ASN A 61 7.97 -9.75 -8.41
CA ASN A 61 6.71 -10.28 -8.96
C ASN A 61 5.49 -9.91 -8.09
N ARG A 62 5.66 -9.93 -6.75
CA ARG A 62 4.60 -9.52 -5.81
C ARG A 62 4.32 -8.03 -5.86
N LEU A 63 5.34 -7.19 -6.02
CA LEU A 63 5.18 -5.75 -6.15
C LEU A 63 4.43 -5.40 -7.45
N GLU A 64 4.83 -5.98 -8.58
CA GLU A 64 4.19 -5.74 -9.87
C GLU A 64 2.73 -6.21 -9.89
N SER A 65 2.45 -7.41 -9.37
CA SER A 65 1.08 -7.93 -9.31
C SER A 65 0.18 -7.08 -8.41
N ALA A 66 0.68 -6.64 -7.26
CA ALA A 66 -0.10 -5.85 -6.33
C ALA A 66 -0.34 -4.43 -6.82
N GLU A 67 0.59 -3.82 -7.56
CA GLU A 67 0.36 -2.52 -8.24
C GLU A 67 -0.85 -2.61 -9.18
N LYS A 68 -0.85 -3.60 -10.10
CA LYS A 68 -1.94 -3.80 -11.07
C LYS A 68 -3.30 -4.02 -10.40
N HIS A 69 -3.33 -4.71 -9.28
CA HIS A 69 -4.58 -5.00 -8.54
C HIS A 69 -5.06 -3.79 -7.74
N LEU A 70 -4.16 -3.00 -7.17
CA LEU A 70 -4.49 -1.85 -6.35
C LEU A 70 -4.97 -0.67 -7.20
N ASP A 71 -4.41 -0.46 -8.39
CA ASP A 71 -4.71 0.66 -9.28
C ASP A 71 -6.19 0.67 -9.73
N ILE A 72 -6.75 -0.49 -10.06
CA ILE A 72 -8.14 -0.63 -10.50
C ILE A 72 -9.15 -0.64 -9.35
N ARG A 73 -8.71 -0.55 -8.10
CA ARG A 73 -9.56 -0.81 -6.94
C ARG A 73 -10.31 0.42 -6.46
N LEU A 74 -11.63 0.34 -6.49
CA LEU A 74 -12.53 1.37 -5.95
C LEU A 74 -13.04 0.99 -4.56
N ILE A 75 -13.10 1.96 -3.66
CA ILE A 75 -13.71 1.79 -2.33
C ILE A 75 -15.20 2.12 -2.44
N PRO A 76 -16.11 1.13 -2.32
CA PRO A 76 -17.54 1.42 -2.36
C PRO A 76 -17.93 2.21 -1.13
N LEU A 77 -18.40 3.44 -1.35
CA LEU A 77 -19.04 4.27 -0.34
C LEU A 77 -20.53 3.94 -0.36
N TYR A 78 -21.00 3.35 0.73
CA TYR A 78 -22.42 3.16 0.96
C TYR A 78 -22.90 4.23 1.96
N GLU A 79 -24.09 4.77 1.71
CA GLU A 79 -24.74 5.79 2.55
C GLU A 79 -25.18 5.21 3.90
#